data_AF-A0A6S6SFI6-F1
#
_entry.id   AF-A0A6S6SFI6-F1
#
_cell.length_a   1.000
_cell.length_b   1.000
_cell.length_c   1.000
_cell.angle_alpha   90.00
_cell.angle_beta   90.00
_cell.angle_gamma   90.00
#
_symmetry.space_group_name_H-M   'P 1'
#
loop_
_entity.id
_entity.type
_entity.pdbx_description
1 polymer ?
#
loop_
_entity_poly.entity_id
_entity_poly.type
_entity_poly.pdbx_seq_one_letter_code
_entity_poly.pdbx_strand_id
1 'polypeptide(L)'
;MTKKERFMHVLKTFEAPVTISTWVNKVVEDYPSILNQINSTTNEPMTLKSLAANMSLKVSKGEFPEIKILDVEPYRQVLYISENKKNDLTKIELHKDVESITIEEKIDEDIKKLTESDRYRLEEVVNIKEQLNRYFSLNFVLHHAYSLLNSKQGKHHVDNLQLLTKEHSVLKKDGEKKFSIEEQKAYIKRIISVHMMINKSIDINLTDEVLEMLLDRLEKVY
;
A
#
# COMPACT_ATOMS: atom_id res chain seq x y z
N MET A 1 16.20 -24.02 13.18
CA MET A 1 15.19 -23.33 12.35
C MET A 1 14.72 -24.21 11.20
N THR A 2 13.41 -24.42 11.10
CA THR A 2 12.75 -25.09 9.97
C THR A 2 12.89 -24.29 8.68
N LYS A 3 12.64 -24.91 7.50
CA LYS A 3 12.68 -24.20 6.21
C LYS A 3 11.75 -22.99 6.23
N LYS A 4 10.51 -23.15 6.71
CA LYS A 4 9.53 -22.06 6.84
C LYS A 4 10.06 -20.91 7.72
N GLU A 5 10.64 -21.22 8.88
CA GLU A 5 11.22 -20.22 9.79
C GLU A 5 12.34 -19.41 9.15
N ARG A 6 13.23 -20.05 8.39
CA ARG A 6 14.34 -19.36 7.70
C ARG A 6 13.82 -18.39 6.64
N PHE A 7 12.84 -18.82 5.85
CA PHE A 7 12.17 -17.93 4.88
C PHE A 7 11.53 -16.72 5.59
N MET A 8 10.79 -16.96 6.68
CA MET A 8 10.17 -15.87 7.44
C MET A 8 11.17 -14.96 8.14
N HIS A 9 12.28 -15.51 8.63
CA HIS A 9 13.37 -14.73 9.23
C HIS A 9 13.93 -13.71 8.25
N VAL A 10 14.22 -14.13 7.02
CA VAL A 10 14.71 -13.22 5.97
C VAL A 10 13.61 -12.26 5.52
N LEU A 11 12.35 -12.68 5.45
CA LEU A 11 11.29 -11.74 5.06
C LEU A 11 11.15 -10.58 6.04
N LYS A 12 11.39 -10.84 7.33
CA LYS A 12 11.35 -9.83 8.40
C LYS A 12 12.46 -8.79 8.31
N THR A 13 13.56 -9.07 7.61
CA THR A 13 14.66 -8.10 7.47
C THR A 13 14.40 -7.06 6.40
N PHE A 14 13.38 -7.24 5.56
CA PHE A 14 13.00 -6.25 4.56
C PHE A 14 12.06 -5.20 5.16
N GLU A 15 12.44 -3.93 5.00
CA GLU A 15 11.61 -2.79 5.43
C GLU A 15 10.53 -2.41 4.41
N ALA A 16 10.64 -2.91 3.19
CA ALA A 16 9.73 -2.65 2.07
C ALA A 16 9.21 -3.96 1.45
N PRO A 17 8.08 -3.93 0.71
CA PRO A 17 7.62 -5.08 -0.05
C PRO A 17 8.67 -5.54 -1.06
N VAL A 18 8.85 -6.85 -1.16
CA VAL A 18 9.84 -7.46 -2.06
C VAL A 18 9.18 -8.47 -2.97
N THR A 19 9.75 -8.66 -4.16
CA THR A 19 9.32 -9.75 -5.04
C THR A 19 9.69 -11.10 -4.43
N ILE A 20 8.94 -12.14 -4.81
CA ILE A 20 9.21 -13.51 -4.33
C ILE A 20 10.62 -13.99 -4.75
N SER A 21 11.11 -13.57 -5.92
CA SER A 21 12.48 -13.91 -6.36
C SER A 21 13.54 -13.22 -5.52
N THR A 22 13.38 -11.93 -5.21
CA THR A 22 14.28 -11.19 -4.30
C THR A 22 14.34 -11.87 -2.93
N TRP A 23 13.18 -12.24 -2.40
CA TRP A 23 13.09 -12.94 -1.11
C TRP A 23 13.81 -14.29 -1.14
N VAL A 24 13.54 -15.12 -2.15
CA VAL A 24 14.14 -16.46 -2.30
C VAL A 24 15.66 -16.38 -2.47
N ASN A 25 16.16 -15.43 -3.26
CA ASN A 25 17.60 -15.22 -3.43
C ASN A 25 18.27 -14.89 -2.10
N LYS A 26 17.68 -13.97 -1.33
CA LYS A 26 18.22 -13.58 -0.03
C LYS A 26 18.22 -14.74 0.97
N VAL A 27 17.19 -15.58 0.94
CA VAL A 27 17.13 -16.80 1.76
C VAL A 27 18.25 -17.78 1.43
N VAL A 28 18.61 -17.91 0.15
CA VAL A 28 19.72 -18.77 -0.27
C VAL A 28 21.07 -18.17 0.09
N GLU A 29 21.23 -16.85 0.03
CA GLU A 29 22.43 -16.16 0.52
C GLU A 29 22.64 -16.37 2.02
N ASP A 30 21.60 -16.16 2.82
CA ASP A 30 21.68 -16.23 4.28
C ASP A 30 21.65 -17.68 4.81
N TYR A 31 21.06 -18.60 4.05
CA TYR A 31 20.98 -20.03 4.37
C TYR A 31 21.31 -20.93 3.16
N PRO A 32 22.57 -20.99 2.72
CA PRO A 32 22.97 -21.76 1.53
C PRO A 32 22.62 -23.26 1.60
N SER A 33 22.57 -23.81 2.82
CA SER A 33 22.17 -25.20 3.08
C SER A 33 20.77 -25.58 2.55
N ILE A 34 19.89 -24.61 2.30
CA ILE A 34 18.55 -24.86 1.75
C ILE A 34 18.63 -25.45 0.34
N LEU A 35 19.52 -24.95 -0.52
CA LEU A 35 19.70 -25.52 -1.87
C LEU A 35 20.26 -26.94 -1.79
N ASN A 36 21.22 -27.17 -0.90
CA ASN A 36 21.86 -28.47 -0.74
C ASN A 36 20.88 -29.56 -0.28
N GLN A 37 19.94 -29.22 0.62
CA GLN A 37 18.90 -30.15 1.09
C GLN A 37 17.85 -30.49 0.02
N ILE A 38 17.58 -29.57 -0.89
CA ILE A 38 16.61 -29.76 -1.98
C ILE A 38 17.23 -30.60 -3.11
N ASN A 39 18.49 -30.31 -3.45
CA ASN A 39 19.23 -31.03 -4.49
C ASN A 39 19.64 -32.45 -4.04
N SER A 40 19.70 -32.73 -2.74
CA SER A 40 19.96 -34.09 -2.24
C SER A 40 18.75 -35.03 -2.32
N THR A 41 17.56 -34.50 -2.57
CA THR A 41 16.29 -35.27 -2.59
C THR A 41 15.65 -35.35 -3.98
N THR A 42 16.29 -34.78 -5.01
CA THR A 42 15.77 -34.71 -6.37
C THR A 42 16.87 -35.06 -7.38
N ASN A 43 16.55 -35.86 -8.41
CA ASN A 43 17.51 -36.24 -9.44
C ASN A 43 17.89 -35.07 -10.37
N GLU A 44 17.09 -33.99 -10.37
CA GLU A 44 17.38 -32.76 -11.09
C GLU A 44 17.67 -31.62 -10.10
N PRO A 45 18.80 -30.89 -10.24
CA PRO A 45 19.12 -29.79 -9.35
C PRO A 45 18.07 -28.68 -9.47
N MET A 46 17.41 -28.34 -8.35
CA MET A 46 16.45 -27.26 -8.29
C MET A 46 17.19 -25.91 -8.49
N THR A 47 16.77 -25.17 -9.51
CA THR A 47 17.27 -23.81 -9.78
C THR A 47 16.61 -22.78 -8.85
N LEU A 48 17.23 -21.61 -8.68
CA LEU A 48 16.61 -20.48 -7.96
C LEU A 48 15.25 -20.09 -8.56
N LYS A 49 15.10 -20.22 -9.90
CA LYS A 49 13.86 -19.94 -10.61
C LYS A 49 12.74 -20.92 -10.22
N SER A 50 13.04 -22.21 -10.15
CA SER A 50 12.04 -23.21 -9.72
C SER A 50 11.74 -23.14 -8.23
N LEU A 51 12.72 -22.78 -7.40
CA LEU A 51 12.50 -22.50 -5.98
C LEU A 51 11.58 -21.29 -5.78
N ALA A 52 11.78 -20.21 -6.54
CA ALA A 52 10.90 -19.04 -6.50
C ALA A 52 9.48 -19.35 -7.02
N ALA A 53 9.35 -20.16 -8.07
CA ALA A 53 8.04 -20.61 -8.56
C ALA A 53 7.30 -21.47 -7.53
N ASN A 54 8.00 -22.41 -6.87
CA ASN A 54 7.44 -23.20 -5.77
C ASN A 54 7.00 -22.30 -4.61
N MET A 55 7.84 -21.33 -4.25
CA MET A 55 7.50 -20.38 -3.20
C MET A 55 6.25 -19.56 -3.55
N SER A 56 6.11 -19.13 -4.81
CA SER A 56 4.93 -18.43 -5.30
C SER A 56 3.65 -19.25 -5.16
N LEU A 57 3.71 -20.56 -5.47
CA LEU A 57 2.59 -21.48 -5.26
C LEU A 57 2.23 -21.61 -3.77
N LYS A 58 3.23 -21.76 -2.89
CA LYS A 58 3.01 -21.88 -1.43
C LYS A 58 2.39 -20.63 -0.83
N VAL A 59 2.86 -19.46 -1.25
CA VAL A 59 2.28 -18.16 -0.88
C VAL A 59 0.83 -18.06 -1.36
N SER A 60 0.54 -18.45 -2.61
CA SER A 60 -0.83 -18.44 -3.16
C SER A 60 -1.77 -19.39 -2.41
N LYS A 61 -1.26 -20.51 -1.89
CA LYS A 61 -2.01 -21.50 -1.09
C LYS A 61 -2.20 -21.07 0.37
N GLY A 62 -1.69 -19.91 0.78
CA GLY A 62 -1.82 -19.43 2.16
C GLY A 62 -0.91 -20.16 3.16
N GLU A 63 0.16 -20.83 2.74
CA GLU A 63 1.09 -21.52 3.65
C GLU A 63 1.86 -20.56 4.58
N PHE A 64 1.79 -19.26 4.30
CA PHE A 64 2.42 -18.17 5.05
C PHE A 64 1.36 -17.14 5.48
N PRO A 65 0.61 -17.41 6.55
CA PRO A 65 -0.48 -16.54 6.98
C PRO A 65 0.01 -15.23 7.60
N GLU A 66 1.31 -15.04 7.79
CA GLU A 66 1.95 -13.82 8.27
C GLU A 66 2.44 -12.91 7.13
N ILE A 67 2.00 -13.14 5.90
CA ILE A 67 2.42 -12.38 4.72
C ILE A 67 1.23 -11.69 4.06
N LYS A 68 1.40 -10.40 3.70
CA LYS A 68 0.52 -9.71 2.76
C LYS A 68 1.03 -9.93 1.35
N ILE A 69 0.15 -10.38 0.46
CA ILE A 69 0.41 -10.41 -0.98
C ILE A 69 -0.04 -9.06 -1.55
N LEU A 70 0.84 -8.40 -2.29
CA LEU A 70 0.53 -7.20 -3.05
C LEU A 70 0.55 -7.57 -4.53
N ASP A 71 -0.62 -7.56 -5.17
CA ASP A 71 -0.75 -7.74 -6.62
C ASP A 71 -0.46 -6.39 -7.30
N VAL A 72 0.83 -6.05 -7.37
CA VAL A 72 1.34 -4.91 -8.12
C VAL A 72 1.90 -5.44 -9.44
N GLU A 73 1.34 -5.02 -10.56
CA GLU A 73 1.88 -5.34 -11.89
C GLU A 73 3.27 -4.73 -12.07
N PRO A 74 4.26 -5.42 -12.68
CA PRO A 74 4.18 -6.72 -13.34
C PRO A 74 4.60 -7.92 -12.48
N TYR A 75 4.91 -7.73 -11.19
CA TYR A 75 5.43 -8.81 -10.34
C TYR A 75 4.78 -8.81 -8.96
N ARG A 76 4.22 -9.96 -8.57
CA ARG A 76 3.69 -10.19 -7.23
C ARG A 76 4.74 -9.91 -6.15
N GLN A 77 4.40 -9.01 -5.23
CA GLN A 77 5.23 -8.64 -4.08
C GLN A 77 4.64 -9.21 -2.78
N VAL A 78 5.51 -9.40 -1.80
CA VAL A 78 5.17 -9.91 -0.47
C VAL A 78 5.76 -9.01 0.62
N LEU A 79 5.02 -8.88 1.72
CA LEU A 79 5.43 -8.12 2.89
C LEU A 79 5.09 -8.91 4.17
N TYR A 80 6.01 -8.97 5.12
CA TYR A 80 5.73 -9.54 6.43
C TYR A 80 4.76 -8.65 7.24
N ILE A 81 3.73 -9.27 7.84
CA ILE A 81 2.82 -8.63 8.78
C ILE A 81 3.06 -9.23 10.17
N SER A 82 3.48 -8.40 11.13
CA SER A 82 3.62 -8.81 12.53
C SER A 82 2.29 -9.26 13.15
N GLU A 83 2.31 -10.19 14.12
CA GLU A 83 1.12 -10.67 14.85
C GLU A 83 0.25 -9.54 15.45
N ASN A 84 0.84 -8.42 15.83
CA ASN A 84 0.10 -7.24 16.30
C ASN A 84 -0.88 -6.66 15.26
N LYS A 85 -0.55 -6.73 13.97
CA LYS A 85 -1.44 -6.32 12.86
C LYS A 85 -2.44 -7.42 12.49
N LYS A 86 -2.18 -8.67 12.88
CA LYS A 86 -3.06 -9.81 12.62
C LYS A 86 -4.25 -9.79 13.57
N ASN A 87 -4.05 -9.45 14.84
CA ASN A 87 -5.13 -9.26 15.82
C ASN A 87 -6.11 -8.14 15.45
N ASP A 88 -5.67 -7.11 14.72
CA ASP A 88 -6.57 -6.07 14.20
C ASP A 88 -7.44 -6.63 13.05
N LEU A 89 -6.91 -7.54 12.22
CA LEU A 89 -7.66 -8.19 11.14
C LEU A 89 -8.62 -9.27 11.65
N THR A 90 -8.24 -10.08 12.65
CA THR A 90 -9.13 -11.12 13.21
C THR A 90 -10.23 -10.55 14.10
N LYS A 91 -10.01 -9.40 14.75
CA LYS A 91 -11.10 -8.67 15.45
C LYS A 91 -12.16 -8.17 14.47
N ILE A 92 -11.79 -7.81 13.25
CA ILE A 92 -12.74 -7.42 12.20
C ILE A 92 -13.59 -8.63 11.74
N GLU A 93 -13.05 -9.86 11.74
CA GLU A 93 -13.79 -11.05 11.29
C GLU A 93 -14.69 -11.68 12.36
N LEU A 94 -14.35 -11.59 13.65
CA LEU A 94 -15.11 -12.18 14.76
C LEU A 94 -16.27 -11.31 15.28
N HIS A 95 -16.40 -10.06 14.82
CA HIS A 95 -17.50 -9.16 15.19
C HIS A 95 -18.70 -9.18 14.22
N LYS A 96 -18.72 -10.10 13.24
CA LYS A 96 -19.79 -10.21 12.23
C LYS A 96 -21.16 -10.66 12.75
N ASP A 97 -21.26 -11.16 13.99
CA ASP A 97 -22.54 -11.62 14.59
C ASP A 97 -23.28 -10.53 15.38
N VAL A 98 -22.84 -9.28 15.30
CA VAL A 98 -23.60 -8.09 15.69
C VAL A 98 -23.57 -7.16 14.48
N GLU A 99 -24.72 -6.67 14.03
CA GLU A 99 -24.88 -5.73 12.91
C GLU A 99 -23.85 -4.59 12.98
N SER A 100 -22.70 -4.79 12.35
CA SER A 100 -21.62 -3.82 12.28
C SER A 100 -21.64 -3.24 10.88
N ILE A 101 -21.82 -1.93 10.81
CA ILE A 101 -21.85 -1.19 9.56
C ILE A 101 -20.59 -1.51 8.74
N THR A 102 -20.78 -1.74 7.45
CA THR A 102 -19.69 -1.86 6.48
C THR A 102 -18.98 -0.51 6.30
N ILE A 103 -17.78 -0.53 5.71
CA ILE A 103 -17.05 0.71 5.39
C ILE A 103 -17.88 1.55 4.42
N GLU A 104 -18.52 0.92 3.45
CA GLU A 104 -19.38 1.54 2.45
C GLU A 104 -20.58 2.23 3.10
N GLU A 105 -21.29 1.54 4.01
CA GLU A 105 -22.40 2.12 4.75
C GLU A 105 -21.95 3.30 5.62
N LYS A 106 -20.77 3.20 6.24
CA LYS A 106 -20.18 4.28 7.02
C LYS A 106 -19.85 5.51 6.16
N ILE A 107 -19.30 5.29 4.97
CA ILE A 107 -19.04 6.36 4.00
C ILE A 107 -20.35 7.02 3.59
N ASP A 108 -21.37 6.25 3.25
CA ASP A 108 -22.68 6.78 2.86
C ASP A 108 -23.34 7.60 3.96
N GLU A 109 -23.27 7.13 5.21
CA GLU A 109 -23.75 7.87 6.36
C GLU A 109 -23.01 9.19 6.58
N ASP A 110 -21.68 9.18 6.46
CA ASP A 110 -20.86 10.36 6.66
C ASP A 110 -21.10 11.38 5.53
N ILE A 111 -21.21 10.92 4.28
CA ILE A 111 -21.57 11.74 3.13
C ILE A 111 -22.93 12.41 3.35
N LYS A 112 -23.95 11.69 3.84
CA LYS A 112 -25.27 12.28 4.12
C LYS A 112 -25.20 13.44 5.13
N LYS A 113 -24.27 13.39 6.08
CA LYS A 113 -24.07 14.39 7.15
C LYS A 113 -23.23 15.61 6.73
N LEU A 114 -22.65 15.61 5.53
CA LEU A 114 -21.82 16.73 5.04
C LEU A 114 -22.64 18.00 4.78
N THR A 115 -22.06 19.16 5.04
CA THR A 115 -22.61 20.42 4.52
C THR A 115 -22.39 20.50 3.00
N GLU A 116 -23.07 21.41 2.31
CA GLU A 116 -22.79 21.65 0.88
C GLU A 116 -21.33 22.04 0.64
N SER A 117 -20.76 22.87 1.53
CA SER A 117 -19.34 23.24 1.50
C SER A 117 -18.43 22.02 1.62
N ASP A 118 -18.73 21.10 2.54
CA ASP A 118 -17.89 19.91 2.72
C ASP A 118 -18.02 18.91 1.57
N ARG A 119 -19.21 18.79 0.97
CA ARG A 119 -19.41 18.00 -0.26
C ARG A 119 -18.57 18.57 -1.41
N TYR A 120 -18.60 19.89 -1.59
CA TYR A 120 -17.79 20.56 -2.61
C TYR A 120 -16.29 20.32 -2.37
N ARG A 121 -15.81 20.49 -1.13
CA ARG A 121 -14.40 20.22 -0.78
C ARG A 121 -14.03 18.77 -1.09
N LEU A 122 -14.89 17.80 -0.74
CA LEU A 122 -14.65 16.39 -1.00
C LEU A 122 -14.58 16.09 -2.50
N GLU A 123 -15.54 16.58 -3.27
CA GLU A 123 -15.58 16.43 -4.73
C GLU A 123 -14.33 17.05 -5.38
N GLU A 124 -13.91 18.23 -4.92
CA GLU A 124 -12.74 18.90 -5.47
C GLU A 124 -11.45 18.13 -5.18
N VAL A 125 -11.31 17.56 -3.97
CA VAL A 125 -10.18 16.67 -3.63
C VAL A 125 -10.17 15.41 -4.52
N VAL A 126 -11.34 14.84 -4.83
CA VAL A 126 -11.46 13.72 -5.78
C VAL A 126 -11.03 14.15 -7.19
N ASN A 127 -11.47 15.31 -7.66
CA ASN A 127 -11.12 15.85 -8.97
C ASN A 127 -9.61 16.09 -9.10
N ILE A 128 -8.99 16.68 -8.07
CA ILE A 128 -7.54 16.92 -8.03
C ILE A 128 -6.78 15.60 -8.12
N LYS A 129 -7.18 14.56 -7.36
CA LYS A 129 -6.61 13.21 -7.46
C LYS A 129 -6.65 12.69 -8.90
N GLU A 130 -7.81 12.78 -9.55
CA GLU A 130 -7.98 12.26 -10.91
C GLU A 130 -7.12 13.00 -11.93
N GLN A 131 -6.99 14.32 -11.77
CA GLN A 131 -6.14 15.14 -12.63
C GLN A 131 -4.65 14.84 -12.40
N LEU A 132 -4.21 14.70 -11.14
CA LEU A 132 -2.85 14.24 -10.82
C LEU A 132 -2.55 12.88 -11.48
N ASN A 133 -3.49 11.93 -11.39
CA ASN A 133 -3.29 10.61 -11.99
C ASN A 133 -3.23 10.67 -13.52
N ARG A 134 -4.12 11.47 -14.14
CA ARG A 134 -4.21 11.58 -15.60
C ARG A 134 -3.01 12.29 -16.22
N TYR A 135 -2.63 13.46 -15.68
CA TYR A 135 -1.59 14.29 -16.28
C TYR A 135 -0.19 13.76 -16.01
N PHE A 136 0.05 13.19 -14.82
CA PHE A 136 1.38 12.75 -14.42
C PHE A 136 1.55 11.23 -14.50
N SER A 137 0.53 10.50 -14.97
CA SER A 137 0.53 9.02 -15.03
C SER A 137 0.86 8.36 -13.68
N LEU A 138 0.28 8.91 -12.61
CA LEU A 138 0.47 8.47 -11.23
C LEU A 138 -0.77 7.75 -10.69
N ASN A 139 -0.60 7.07 -9.55
CA ASN A 139 -1.65 6.29 -8.88
C ASN A 139 -1.97 6.84 -7.48
N PHE A 140 -2.31 8.13 -7.37
CA PHE A 140 -2.82 8.70 -6.12
C PHE A 140 -4.19 8.13 -5.76
N VAL A 141 -4.39 7.92 -4.46
CA VAL A 141 -5.61 7.48 -3.81
C VAL A 141 -5.93 8.41 -2.63
N LEU A 142 -7.21 8.42 -2.22
CA LEU A 142 -7.61 9.05 -0.97
C LEU A 142 -7.43 8.06 0.17
N HIS A 143 -6.63 8.46 1.15
CA HIS A 143 -6.33 7.66 2.32
C HIS A 143 -6.88 8.35 3.57
N HIS A 144 -7.60 7.61 4.41
CA HIS A 144 -8.08 8.11 5.70
C HIS A 144 -6.95 8.15 6.73
N ALA A 145 -6.69 9.29 7.36
CA ALA A 145 -5.68 9.42 8.42
C ALA A 145 -6.07 8.58 9.66
N TYR A 146 -7.33 8.67 10.05
CA TYR A 146 -7.96 7.84 11.07
C TYR A 146 -8.93 6.86 10.42
N SER A 147 -8.86 5.60 10.83
CA SER A 147 -9.72 4.53 10.34
C SER A 147 -11.20 4.84 10.61
N LEU A 148 -12.07 4.42 9.70
CA LEU A 148 -13.52 4.63 9.80
C LEU A 148 -14.18 3.68 10.82
N LEU A 149 -13.59 2.51 11.07
CA LEU A 149 -14.19 1.44 11.88
C LEU A 149 -13.42 1.13 13.19
N ASN A 150 -12.18 1.60 13.36
CA ASN A 150 -11.38 1.31 14.56
C ASN A 150 -11.69 2.26 15.74
N SER A 151 -11.16 1.97 16.93
CA SER A 151 -11.41 2.71 18.19
C SER A 151 -11.11 4.22 18.15
N LYS A 152 -10.27 4.70 17.22
CA LYS A 152 -10.12 6.13 16.88
C LYS A 152 -10.82 6.40 15.54
N GLN A 153 -12.14 6.55 15.59
CA GLN A 153 -12.97 6.70 14.39
C GLN A 153 -12.77 8.08 13.75
N GLY A 154 -12.21 8.10 12.55
CA GLY A 154 -12.31 9.23 11.65
C GLY A 154 -13.66 9.26 10.93
N LYS A 155 -13.96 10.37 10.26
CA LYS A 155 -15.11 10.48 9.35
C LYS A 155 -14.66 10.38 7.89
N HIS A 156 -15.55 10.00 6.99
CA HIS A 156 -15.35 10.22 5.55
C HIS A 156 -15.53 11.71 5.23
N HIS A 157 -14.51 12.50 5.55
CA HIS A 157 -14.49 13.95 5.46
C HIS A 157 -13.10 14.43 5.04
N VAL A 158 -12.98 15.57 4.36
CA VAL A 158 -11.70 16.11 3.87
C VAL A 158 -10.67 16.28 4.99
N ASP A 159 -11.10 16.68 6.18
CA ASP A 159 -10.25 16.81 7.38
C ASP A 159 -9.62 15.47 7.85
N ASN A 160 -10.11 14.34 7.36
CA ASN A 160 -9.56 13.01 7.61
C ASN A 160 -8.94 12.38 6.36
N LEU A 161 -9.00 13.03 5.20
CA LEU A 161 -8.48 12.51 3.94
C LEU A 161 -7.14 13.15 3.59
N GLN A 162 -6.26 12.37 2.98
CA GLN A 162 -5.00 12.82 2.42
C GLN A 162 -4.68 12.06 1.13
N LEU A 163 -3.92 12.69 0.23
CA LEU A 163 -3.51 12.09 -1.03
C LEU A 163 -2.21 11.34 -0.83
N LEU A 164 -2.22 10.04 -1.13
CA LEU A 164 -1.03 9.18 -1.13
C LEU A 164 -0.99 8.39 -2.43
N THR A 165 0.19 8.02 -2.91
CA THR A 165 0.27 6.97 -3.93
C THR A 165 -0.26 5.66 -3.35
N LYS A 166 -0.82 4.79 -4.20
CA LYS A 166 -1.34 3.48 -3.80
C LYS A 166 -0.29 2.64 -3.06
N GLU A 167 0.97 2.75 -3.46
CA GLU A 167 2.09 2.05 -2.85
C GLU A 167 2.31 2.55 -1.41
N HIS A 168 2.26 3.87 -1.19
CA HIS A 168 2.49 4.46 0.13
C HIS A 168 1.27 4.34 1.05
N SER A 169 0.06 4.35 0.50
CA SER A 169 -1.17 4.17 1.28
C SER A 169 -1.22 2.81 1.97
N VAL A 170 -0.59 1.78 1.37
CA VAL A 170 -0.48 0.45 1.96
C VAL A 170 0.55 0.37 3.09
N LEU A 171 1.56 1.24 3.06
CA LEU A 171 2.65 1.28 4.04
C LEU A 171 2.28 2.07 5.29
N LYS A 172 1.40 3.07 5.14
CA LYS A 172 0.98 3.95 6.24
C LYS A 172 0.20 3.15 7.30
N LYS A 173 0.47 3.40 8.58
CA LYS A 173 -0.30 2.79 9.68
C LYS A 173 -1.58 3.59 9.94
N ASP A 174 -2.65 2.89 10.29
CA ASP A 174 -3.90 3.51 10.75
C ASP A 174 -3.65 4.41 11.97
N GLY A 175 -4.24 5.60 11.97
CA GLY A 175 -4.15 6.55 13.08
C GLY A 175 -2.90 7.43 13.06
N GLU A 176 -2.11 7.38 12.00
CA GLU A 176 -1.09 8.39 11.73
C GLU A 176 -1.74 9.73 11.38
N LYS A 177 -1.11 10.81 11.85
CA LYS A 177 -1.62 12.17 11.66
C LYS A 177 -1.82 12.48 10.16
N LYS A 178 -2.95 13.14 9.83
CA LYS A 178 -3.15 13.75 8.51
C LYS A 178 -2.01 14.73 8.26
N PHE A 179 -1.46 14.72 7.05
CA PHE A 179 -0.54 15.76 6.63
C PHE A 179 -1.17 17.15 6.83
N SER A 180 -0.38 18.13 7.19
CA SER A 180 -0.72 19.54 6.96
C SER A 180 -0.75 19.81 5.45
N ILE A 181 -1.39 20.91 5.05
CA ILE A 181 -1.40 21.30 3.63
C ILE A 181 0.02 21.44 3.07
N GLU A 182 0.95 22.01 3.85
CA GLU A 182 2.36 22.13 3.44
C GLU A 182 3.03 20.77 3.24
N GLU A 183 2.81 19.83 4.15
CA GLU A 183 3.32 18.46 4.03
C GLU A 183 2.71 17.74 2.82
N GLN A 184 1.41 17.94 2.56
CA GLN A 184 0.72 17.35 1.43
C GLN A 184 1.24 17.88 0.09
N LYS A 185 1.41 19.21 -0.04
CA LYS A 185 2.00 19.86 -1.22
C LYS A 185 3.42 19.37 -1.44
N ALA A 186 4.25 19.37 -0.39
CA ALA A 186 5.62 18.89 -0.46
C ALA A 186 5.71 17.41 -0.87
N TYR A 187 4.82 16.56 -0.36
CA TYR A 187 4.73 15.16 -0.74
C TYR A 187 4.41 14.99 -2.23
N ILE A 188 3.37 15.66 -2.73
CA ILE A 188 2.97 15.57 -4.14
C ILE A 188 4.10 16.05 -5.06
N LYS A 189 4.73 17.19 -4.76
CA LYS A 189 5.87 17.72 -5.54
C LYS A 189 7.02 16.70 -5.61
N ARG A 190 7.34 16.03 -4.51
CA ARG A 190 8.41 15.01 -4.47
C ARG A 190 8.07 13.78 -5.30
N ILE A 191 6.84 13.26 -5.21
CA ILE A 191 6.41 12.10 -5.99
C ILE A 191 6.50 12.40 -7.49
N ILE A 192 6.00 13.56 -7.91
CA ILE A 192 6.04 13.98 -9.32
C ILE A 192 7.47 14.18 -9.79
N SER A 193 8.31 14.87 -9.00
CA SER A 193 9.72 15.08 -9.34
C SER A 193 10.46 13.76 -9.57
N VAL A 194 10.30 12.79 -8.66
CA VAL A 194 10.89 11.44 -8.81
C VAL A 194 10.33 10.74 -10.05
N HIS A 195 9.03 10.85 -10.30
CA HIS A 195 8.40 10.22 -11.46
C HIS A 195 8.93 10.80 -12.79
N MET A 196 9.07 12.12 -12.88
CA MET A 196 9.60 12.81 -14.07
C MET A 196 11.08 12.50 -14.32
N MET A 197 11.88 12.32 -13.26
CA MET A 197 13.28 11.88 -13.40
C MET A 197 13.38 10.53 -14.11
N ILE A 198 12.42 9.63 -13.85
CA ILE A 198 12.38 8.29 -14.45
C ILE A 198 11.75 8.35 -15.85
N ASN A 199 10.71 9.18 -16.04
CA ASN A 199 9.93 9.25 -17.26
C ASN A 199 10.28 10.47 -18.12
N LYS A 200 11.31 10.34 -18.96
CA LYS A 200 11.83 11.41 -19.84
C LYS A 200 10.86 11.86 -20.96
N SER A 201 9.70 11.22 -21.10
CA SER A 201 8.69 11.56 -22.11
C SER A 201 7.74 12.68 -21.69
N ILE A 202 7.83 13.13 -20.43
CA ILE A 202 7.00 14.19 -19.87
C ILE A 202 7.64 15.56 -20.16
N ASP A 203 6.92 16.45 -20.84
CA ASP A 203 7.34 17.82 -21.09
C ASP A 203 7.30 18.65 -19.79
N ILE A 204 8.48 19.04 -19.30
CA ILE A 204 8.69 19.56 -17.95
C ILE A 204 7.96 20.91 -17.73
N ASN A 205 7.93 21.78 -18.73
CA ASN A 205 7.40 23.14 -18.55
C ASN A 205 5.88 23.18 -18.38
N LEU A 206 5.15 22.38 -19.18
CA LEU A 206 3.70 22.27 -19.08
C LEU A 206 3.28 21.54 -17.79
N THR A 207 4.20 20.76 -17.23
CA THR A 207 3.99 19.92 -16.05
C THR A 207 4.03 20.73 -14.75
N ASP A 208 4.89 21.75 -14.66
CA ASP A 208 4.99 22.61 -13.47
C ASP A 208 3.79 23.55 -13.31
N GLU A 209 3.31 24.18 -14.38
CA GLU A 209 2.14 25.08 -14.33
C GLU A 209 0.87 24.32 -13.90
N VAL A 210 0.62 23.16 -14.51
CA VAL A 210 -0.51 22.30 -14.16
C VAL A 210 -0.39 21.84 -12.70
N LEU A 211 0.82 21.50 -12.24
CA LEU A 211 1.04 21.10 -10.86
C LEU A 211 0.69 22.23 -9.88
N GLU A 212 1.21 23.44 -10.08
CA GLU A 212 0.91 24.55 -9.17
C GLU A 212 -0.59 24.89 -9.15
N MET A 213 -1.27 24.87 -10.30
CA MET A 213 -2.73 25.06 -10.35
C MET A 213 -3.50 24.01 -9.52
N LEU A 214 -3.07 22.74 -9.57
CA LEU A 214 -3.67 21.67 -8.78
C LEU A 214 -3.41 21.84 -7.28
N LEU A 215 -2.21 22.29 -6.92
CA LEU A 215 -1.83 22.51 -5.52
C LEU A 215 -2.52 23.73 -4.91
N ASP A 216 -2.71 24.80 -5.68
CA ASP A 216 -3.48 25.99 -5.25
C ASP A 216 -4.94 25.64 -5.01
N ARG A 217 -5.52 24.79 -5.87
CA ARG A 217 -6.89 24.28 -5.67
C ARG A 217 -6.96 23.37 -4.44
N LEU A 218 -5.97 22.49 -4.25
CA LEU A 218 -5.88 21.62 -3.08
C LEU A 218 -5.84 22.43 -1.79
N GLU A 219 -5.04 23.49 -1.75
CA GLU A 219 -4.91 24.37 -0.59
C GLU A 219 -6.23 25.04 -0.19
N LYS A 220 -7.07 25.40 -1.17
CA LYS A 220 -8.38 26.02 -0.90
C LYS A 220 -9.40 25.07 -0.28
N VAL A 221 -9.22 23.76 -0.44
CA VAL A 221 -10.19 22.76 0.02
C VAL A 221 -9.69 21.87 1.16
N TYR A 222 -8.41 21.97 1.53
CA TYR A 222 -7.73 21.06 2.45
C TYR A 222 -8.24 21.08 3.90
#